data_AF-A0A3L7S2V8-F1
#
_entry.id   AF-A0A3L7S2V8-F1
#
_cell.length_a   1.000
_cell.length_b   1.000
_cell.length_c   1.000
_cell.angle_alpha   90.00
_cell.angle_beta   90.00
_cell.angle_gamma   90.00
#
_symmetry.space_group_name_H-M   'P 1'
#
loop_
_entity.id
_entity.type
_entity.pdbx_description
1 polymer ?
#
loop_
_entity_poly.entity_id
_entity_poly.type
_entity_poly.pdbx_seq_one_letter_code
_entity_poly.pdbx_strand_id
1 'polypeptide(L)'
;MMAEPRIRPRAGTMIVVSLLLLALGLAAFAVWFQWRQTRLCLGFYGADAARRIQTSDRVELWRLAWDGSRRRPVVAERLDVSRAGGLVHLRRGLVEDANFAWGDGGTGSRLPDGAWDEALAFFEPAADAPATVLAFDMDAPAAITVVGRPGRVTLGRIAAGFKTWIDATRTLARP
;
A
#
# COMPACT_ATOMS: atom_id res chain seq x y z
N MET A 1 -1.05 -69.19 5.09
CA MET A 1 -0.38 -68.43 4.01
C MET A 1 -1.40 -67.47 3.43
N MET A 2 -1.56 -66.29 4.04
CA MET A 2 -2.53 -65.27 3.62
C MET A 2 -1.92 -64.42 2.50
N ALA A 3 -2.57 -64.38 1.34
CA ALA A 3 -2.22 -63.47 0.27
C ALA A 3 -2.96 -62.14 0.48
N GLU A 4 -2.21 -61.08 0.79
CA GLU A 4 -2.73 -59.72 0.81
C GLU A 4 -3.15 -59.29 -0.60
N PRO A 5 -4.39 -58.82 -0.82
CA PRO A 5 -4.78 -58.24 -2.09
C PRO A 5 -4.09 -56.89 -2.27
N ARG A 6 -3.13 -56.83 -3.20
CA ARG A 6 -2.55 -55.57 -3.66
C ARG A 6 -3.60 -54.78 -4.43
N ILE A 7 -4.25 -53.83 -3.75
CA ILE A 7 -5.14 -52.85 -4.37
C ILE A 7 -4.30 -52.01 -5.35
N ARG A 8 -4.34 -52.35 -6.64
CA ARG A 8 -3.84 -51.46 -7.69
C ARG A 8 -4.86 -50.33 -7.85
N PRO A 9 -4.53 -49.07 -7.52
CA PRO A 9 -5.46 -47.98 -7.78
C PRO A 9 -5.73 -47.94 -9.29
N ARG A 10 -7.01 -48.02 -9.66
CA ARG A 10 -7.47 -47.95 -11.05
C ARG A 10 -6.96 -46.63 -11.64
N ALA A 11 -6.35 -46.68 -12.83
CA ALA A 11 -5.63 -45.54 -13.42
C ALA A 11 -6.42 -44.21 -13.39
N GLY A 12 -7.76 -44.26 -13.52
CA GLY A 12 -8.62 -43.08 -13.39
C GLY A 12 -8.59 -42.43 -12.00
N THR A 13 -8.56 -43.21 -10.92
CA THR A 13 -8.45 -42.69 -9.55
C THR A 13 -7.13 -41.96 -9.34
N MET A 14 -6.02 -42.47 -9.89
CA MET A 14 -4.72 -41.80 -9.79
C MET A 14 -4.68 -40.46 -10.51
N ILE A 15 -5.34 -40.34 -11.67
CA ILE A 15 -5.45 -39.08 -12.41
C ILE A 15 -6.23 -38.05 -11.59
N VAL A 16 -7.39 -38.44 -11.05
CA VAL A 16 -8.23 -37.54 -10.24
C VAL A 16 -7.48 -37.08 -9.00
N VAL A 17 -6.82 -38.00 -8.28
CA VAL A 17 -6.01 -37.66 -7.10
C VAL A 17 -4.87 -36.70 -7.46
N SER A 18 -4.17 -36.95 -8.58
CA SER A 18 -3.08 -36.08 -9.03
C SER A 18 -3.57 -34.68 -9.40
N LEU A 19 -4.71 -34.56 -10.08
CA LEU A 19 -5.32 -33.28 -10.43
C LEU A 19 -5.76 -32.51 -9.17
N LEU A 20 -6.36 -33.20 -8.19
CA LEU A 20 -6.76 -32.60 -6.93
C LEU A 20 -5.55 -32.09 -6.14
N LEU A 21 -4.46 -32.88 -6.06
CA LEU A 21 -3.23 -32.46 -5.40
C LEU A 21 -2.58 -31.27 -6.10
N LEU A 22 -2.57 -31.25 -7.45
CA LEU A 22 -2.07 -30.12 -8.22
C LEU A 22 -2.89 -28.86 -7.96
N ALA A 23 -4.22 -28.96 -7.99
CA ALA A 23 -5.11 -27.84 -7.70
C ALA A 23 -4.90 -27.30 -6.28
N LEU A 24 -4.76 -28.18 -5.28
CA LEU A 24 -4.47 -27.79 -3.91
C LEU A 24 -3.10 -27.12 -3.77
N GLY A 25 -2.09 -27.64 -4.46
CA GLY A 25 -0.75 -27.06 -4.50
C GLY A 25 -0.74 -25.65 -5.09
N LEU A 26 -1.44 -25.44 -6.21
CA LEU A 26 -1.59 -24.12 -6.84
C LEU A 26 -2.35 -23.14 -5.94
N ALA A 27 -3.41 -23.58 -5.28
CA ALA A 27 -4.16 -22.76 -4.33
C ALA A 27 -3.29 -22.33 -3.13
N ALA A 28 -2.55 -23.27 -2.53
CA ALA A 28 -1.63 -22.97 -1.43
C ALA A 28 -0.52 -22.01 -1.85
N PHE A 29 0.04 -22.21 -3.06
CA PHE A 29 1.05 -21.32 -3.63
C PHE A 29 0.51 -19.90 -3.82
N ALA A 30 -0.70 -19.75 -4.36
CA ALA A 30 -1.33 -18.44 -4.57
C ALA A 30 -1.53 -17.69 -3.24
N VAL A 31 -2.03 -18.36 -2.20
CA VAL A 31 -2.21 -17.76 -0.86
C VAL A 31 -0.87 -17.33 -0.28
N TRP A 32 0.15 -18.20 -0.33
CA TRP A 32 1.47 -17.89 0.18
C TRP A 32 2.12 -16.72 -0.57
N PHE A 33 2.02 -16.69 -1.89
CA PHE A 33 2.55 -15.62 -2.72
C PHE A 33 1.88 -14.28 -2.40
N GLN A 34 0.56 -14.25 -2.30
CA GLN A 34 -0.21 -13.05 -1.94
C GLN A 34 0.15 -12.55 -0.54
N TRP A 35 0.34 -13.46 0.42
CA TRP A 35 0.73 -13.09 1.78
C TRP A 35 2.14 -12.51 1.83
N ARG A 36 3.07 -13.07 1.03
CA ARG A 36 4.42 -12.53 0.89
C ARG A 36 4.45 -11.15 0.22
N GLN A 37 3.49 -10.83 -0.63
CA GLN A 37 3.38 -9.54 -1.35
C GLN A 37 2.82 -8.38 -0.52
N THR A 38 2.33 -8.62 0.70
CA THR A 38 1.67 -7.59 1.53
C THR A 38 2.30 -7.43 2.91
N ARG A 39 3.26 -8.29 3.25
CA ARG A 39 3.81 -8.38 4.60
C ARG A 39 4.61 -7.14 4.98
N LEU A 40 5.36 -6.56 4.04
CA LEU A 40 6.20 -5.40 4.34
C LEU A 40 5.36 -4.13 4.49
N CYS A 41 4.37 -3.92 3.61
CA CYS A 41 3.38 -2.85 3.74
C CYS A 41 2.63 -2.95 5.07
N LEU A 42 2.17 -4.14 5.46
CA LEU A 42 1.48 -4.33 6.74
C LEU A 42 2.39 -4.00 7.93
N GLY A 43 3.68 -4.33 7.86
CA GLY A 43 4.65 -3.95 8.89
C GLY A 43 4.89 -2.43 8.95
N PHE A 44 5.00 -1.79 7.78
CA PHE A 44 5.24 -0.35 7.64
C PHE A 44 4.03 0.49 8.08
N TYR A 45 2.85 0.22 7.53
CA TYR A 45 1.62 0.96 7.85
C TYR A 45 1.05 0.56 9.21
N GLY A 46 1.10 -0.74 9.55
CA GLY A 46 0.24 -1.36 10.55
C GLY A 46 -1.11 -1.79 9.95
N ALA A 47 -1.73 -2.80 10.56
CA ALA A 47 -2.97 -3.41 10.05
C ALA A 47 -4.12 -2.40 9.92
N ASP A 48 -4.32 -1.54 10.92
CA ASP A 48 -5.41 -0.55 10.92
C ASP A 48 -5.22 0.51 9.85
N ALA A 49 -3.99 1.03 9.70
CA ALA A 49 -3.67 2.01 8.67
C ALA A 49 -3.82 1.41 7.27
N ALA A 50 -3.31 0.20 7.03
CA ALA A 50 -3.44 -0.49 5.75
C ALA A 50 -4.92 -0.76 5.40
N ARG A 51 -5.74 -1.16 6.39
CA ARG A 51 -7.19 -1.31 6.21
C ARG A 51 -7.84 0.01 5.83
N ARG A 52 -7.55 1.09 6.57
CA ARG A 52 -8.10 2.42 6.29
C ARG A 52 -7.72 2.93 4.90
N ILE A 53 -6.47 2.76 4.48
CA ILE A 53 -6.03 3.15 3.13
C ILE A 53 -6.90 2.47 2.06
N GLN A 54 -7.29 1.21 2.27
CA GLN A 54 -8.13 0.48 1.32
C GLN A 54 -9.62 0.85 1.40
N THR A 55 -10.17 1.09 2.59
CA THR A 55 -11.62 1.14 2.80
C THR A 55 -12.19 2.52 3.13
N SER A 56 -11.38 3.56 3.33
CA SER A 56 -11.90 4.88 3.74
C SER A 56 -12.77 5.50 2.66
N ASP A 57 -13.97 5.96 3.01
CA ASP A 57 -14.89 6.61 2.05
C ASP A 57 -14.46 8.03 1.69
N ARG A 58 -13.85 8.74 2.65
CA ARG A 58 -13.36 10.10 2.48
C ARG A 58 -11.83 10.12 2.43
N VAL A 59 -11.30 10.70 1.36
CA VAL A 59 -9.87 10.91 1.17
C VAL A 59 -9.62 12.32 0.70
N GLU A 60 -8.67 12.98 1.35
CA GLU A 60 -8.20 14.30 0.96
C GLU A 60 -6.74 14.23 0.53
N LEU A 61 -6.43 14.99 -0.52
CA LEU A 61 -5.08 15.34 -0.92
C LEU A 61 -4.73 16.68 -0.30
N TRP A 62 -3.63 16.72 0.44
CA TRP A 62 -3.16 17.87 1.18
C TRP A 62 -1.84 18.34 0.60
N ARG A 63 -1.73 19.64 0.31
CA ARG A 63 -0.43 20.25 0.07
C ARG A 63 0.20 20.62 1.39
N LEU A 64 1.42 20.18 1.62
CA LEU A 64 2.19 20.50 2.81
C LEU A 64 3.10 21.70 2.53
N ALA A 65 3.29 22.53 3.56
CA ALA A 65 4.29 23.59 3.57
C ALA A 65 5.05 23.53 4.88
N TRP A 66 6.34 23.90 4.84
CA TRP A 66 7.14 23.94 6.05
C TRP A 66 6.85 25.19 6.88
N ASP A 67 6.40 25.01 8.12
CA ASP A 67 6.30 26.09 9.10
C ASP A 67 7.60 26.17 9.91
N GLY A 68 8.48 27.10 9.52
CA GLY A 68 9.76 27.34 10.18
C GLY A 68 9.65 27.73 11.66
N SER A 69 8.51 28.32 12.07
CA SER A 69 8.29 28.72 13.47
C SER A 69 7.99 27.51 14.36
N ARG A 70 7.23 26.55 13.85
CA ARG A 70 6.84 25.33 14.58
C ARG A 70 7.71 24.12 14.26
N ARG A 71 8.68 24.28 13.36
CA ARG A 71 9.57 23.22 12.85
C ARG A 71 8.80 21.95 12.47
N ARG A 72 7.68 22.12 11.77
CA ARG A 72 6.82 21.01 11.33
C ARG A 72 6.12 21.34 10.01
N PRO A 73 5.78 20.32 9.19
CA PRO A 73 4.91 20.54 8.05
C PRO A 73 3.51 20.94 8.53
N VAL A 74 2.91 21.91 7.85
CA VAL A 74 1.52 22.35 8.03
C VAL A 74 0.77 22.19 6.72
N VAL A 75 -0.53 21.95 6.81
CA VAL A 75 -1.39 21.80 5.63
C VAL A 75 -1.68 23.18 5.06
N ALA A 76 -1.19 23.45 3.85
CA ALA A 76 -1.40 24.71 3.14
C ALA A 76 -2.69 24.68 2.31
N GLU A 77 -3.03 23.53 1.74
CA GLU A 77 -4.20 23.35 0.87
C GLU A 77 -4.81 21.97 1.12
N ARG A 78 -6.14 21.86 1.00
CA ARG A 78 -6.87 20.60 1.07
C ARG A 78 -7.78 20.46 -0.14
N LEU A 79 -7.73 19.29 -0.77
CA LEU A 79 -8.56 18.93 -1.90
C LEU A 79 -9.25 17.59 -1.60
N ASP A 80 -10.58 17.55 -1.67
CA ASP A 80 -11.31 16.29 -1.58
C ASP A 80 -11.11 15.49 -2.89
N VAL A 81 -10.51 14.31 -2.74
CA VAL A 81 -10.19 13.40 -3.85
C VAL A 81 -10.97 12.09 -3.73
N SER A 82 -11.96 12.01 -2.84
CA SER A 82 -12.74 10.79 -2.56
C SER A 82 -13.34 10.17 -3.82
N ARG A 83 -13.67 11.00 -4.83
CA ARG A 83 -14.23 10.59 -6.13
C ARG A 83 -13.26 10.75 -7.30
N ALA A 84 -11.98 11.04 -7.04
CA ALA A 84 -10.99 11.22 -8.09
C ALA A 84 -10.79 9.91 -8.89
N GLY A 85 -10.76 10.03 -10.21
CA GLY A 85 -10.42 8.92 -11.10
C GLY A 85 -9.04 8.34 -10.72
N GLY A 86 -8.90 7.02 -10.76
CA GLY A 86 -7.64 6.35 -10.44
C GLY A 86 -7.36 6.15 -8.94
N LEU A 87 -8.16 6.74 -8.02
CA LEU A 87 -7.96 6.55 -6.58
C LEU A 87 -8.01 5.07 -6.15
N VAL A 88 -8.91 4.28 -6.76
CA VAL A 88 -9.02 2.84 -6.48
C VAL A 88 -7.71 2.10 -6.82
N HIS A 89 -7.11 2.42 -7.96
CA HIS A 89 -5.83 1.84 -8.37
C HIS A 89 -4.68 2.34 -7.50
N LEU A 90 -4.69 3.61 -7.13
CA LEU A 90 -3.69 4.20 -6.24
C LEU A 90 -3.71 3.51 -4.86
N ARG A 91 -4.88 3.32 -4.25
CA ARG A 91 -5.01 2.62 -2.96
C ARG A 91 -4.44 1.22 -3.01
N ARG A 92 -4.75 0.49 -4.09
CA ARG A 92 -4.20 -0.84 -4.31
C ARG A 92 -2.68 -0.79 -4.42
N GLY A 93 -2.15 0.15 -5.20
CA GLY A 93 -0.72 0.34 -5.36
C GLY A 93 0.00 0.67 -4.04
N LEU A 94 -0.63 1.46 -3.18
CA LEU A 94 -0.08 1.86 -1.88
C LEU A 94 0.10 0.69 -0.90
N VAL A 95 -0.62 -0.41 -1.08
CA VAL A 95 -0.58 -1.58 -0.17
C VAL A 95 0.08 -2.82 -0.79
N GLU A 96 0.70 -2.68 -1.95
CA GLU A 96 1.43 -3.75 -2.63
C GLU A 96 2.94 -3.59 -2.44
N ASP A 97 3.60 -4.58 -1.83
CA ASP A 97 5.04 -4.50 -1.49
C ASP A 97 5.90 -4.24 -2.74
N ALA A 98 5.50 -4.75 -3.91
CA ALA A 98 6.25 -4.62 -5.16
C ALA A 98 6.38 -3.18 -5.67
N ASN A 99 5.61 -2.24 -5.13
CA ASN A 99 5.62 -0.83 -5.52
C ASN A 99 6.64 0.01 -4.76
N PHE A 100 7.25 -0.54 -3.72
CA PHE A 100 8.23 0.15 -2.88
C PHE A 100 9.61 -0.46 -3.01
N ALA A 101 10.64 0.37 -2.80
CA ALA A 101 12.02 -0.07 -2.75
C ALA A 101 12.40 -0.38 -1.28
N TRP A 102 12.22 -1.64 -0.88
CA TRP A 102 12.43 -2.12 0.50
C TRP A 102 13.90 -2.35 0.88
N GLY A 103 14.86 -2.07 0.00
CA GLY A 103 16.28 -2.39 0.18
C GLY A 103 17.14 -1.23 0.69
N ASP A 104 16.89 -0.01 0.22
CA ASP A 104 17.89 1.08 0.31
C ASP A 104 17.34 2.41 0.88
N GLY A 105 16.04 2.44 1.19
CA GLY A 105 15.30 3.69 1.40
C GLY A 105 14.91 3.99 2.85
N GLY A 106 15.85 4.33 3.72
CA GLY A 106 15.55 5.39 4.70
C GLY A 106 15.56 5.14 6.21
N THR A 107 16.27 4.14 6.72
CA THR A 107 16.48 4.01 8.18
C THR A 107 17.61 4.90 8.74
N GLY A 108 18.40 5.57 7.89
CA GLY A 108 19.69 6.15 8.33
C GLY A 108 19.79 7.67 8.50
N SER A 109 19.07 8.49 7.71
CA SER A 109 19.19 9.95 7.78
C SER A 109 17.82 10.60 7.87
N ARG A 110 17.64 11.58 8.76
CA ARG A 110 16.42 12.41 8.77
C ARG A 110 16.35 13.14 7.42
N LEU A 111 15.20 13.11 6.74
CA LEU A 111 15.00 13.98 5.55
C LEU A 111 15.17 15.44 5.97
N PRO A 112 15.60 16.33 5.06
CA PRO A 112 15.59 17.76 5.32
C PRO A 112 14.24 18.22 5.87
N ASP A 113 14.31 19.17 6.80
CA ASP A 113 13.14 19.88 7.30
C ASP A 113 12.43 20.53 6.09
N GLY A 114 11.19 20.11 5.82
CA GLY A 114 10.41 20.59 4.68
C GLY A 114 10.39 19.71 3.43
N ALA A 115 11.04 18.53 3.45
CA ALA A 115 11.02 17.59 2.31
C ALA A 115 9.64 16.95 2.02
N TRP A 116 8.64 17.17 2.87
CA TRP A 116 7.31 16.60 2.68
C TRP A 116 6.42 17.61 1.94
N ASP A 117 6.10 17.32 0.69
CA ASP A 117 5.36 18.22 -0.21
C ASP A 117 3.86 17.95 -0.22
N GLU A 118 3.50 16.67 -0.17
CA GLU A 118 2.14 16.19 -0.40
C GLU A 118 1.74 15.21 0.70
N ALA A 119 0.45 15.14 1.02
CA ALA A 119 -0.09 14.15 1.93
C ALA A 119 -1.46 13.64 1.48
N LEU A 120 -1.73 12.36 1.76
CA LEU A 120 -3.05 11.77 1.63
C LEU A 120 -3.60 11.48 3.02
N ALA A 121 -4.76 12.06 3.33
CA ALA A 121 -5.48 11.81 4.57
C ALA A 121 -6.69 10.90 4.31
N PHE A 122 -6.67 9.73 4.94
CA PHE A 122 -7.74 8.73 4.87
C PHE A 122 -8.58 8.81 6.14
N PHE A 123 -9.83 9.22 6.02
CA PHE A 123 -10.73 9.45 7.14
C PHE A 123 -11.67 8.27 7.37
N GLU A 124 -11.93 7.96 8.63
CA GLU A 124 -13.00 7.03 8.99
C GLU A 124 -14.38 7.72 8.93
N PRO A 125 -15.47 6.95 8.71
CA PRO A 125 -16.82 7.49 8.77
C PRO A 125 -17.20 8.02 10.15
N ALA A 126 -16.56 7.51 11.21
CA ALA A 126 -16.76 7.97 12.57
C ALA A 126 -16.09 9.34 12.78
N ALA A 127 -16.87 10.34 13.18
CA ALA A 127 -16.48 11.75 13.21
C ALA A 127 -15.23 12.07 14.08
N ASP A 128 -14.94 11.23 15.10
CA ASP A 128 -13.82 11.45 16.04
C ASP A 128 -12.61 10.51 15.82
N ALA A 129 -12.65 9.67 14.79
CA ALA A 129 -11.53 8.76 14.53
C ALA A 129 -10.36 9.52 13.87
N PRO A 130 -9.12 9.33 14.35
CA PRO A 130 -7.95 9.98 13.76
C PRO A 130 -7.73 9.48 12.33
N ALA A 131 -7.54 10.41 11.40
CA ALA A 131 -7.24 10.08 10.01
C ALA A 131 -5.86 9.40 9.90
N THR A 132 -5.76 8.41 9.02
CA THR A 132 -4.45 7.89 8.60
C THR A 132 -3.87 8.84 7.58
N VAL A 133 -2.77 9.52 7.92
CA VAL A 133 -2.12 10.47 7.01
C VAL A 133 -0.82 9.87 6.50
N LEU A 134 -0.70 9.77 5.18
CA LEU A 134 0.52 9.42 4.48
C LEU A 134 1.16 10.70 3.97
N ALA A 135 2.41 10.97 4.35
CA ALA A 135 3.16 12.11 3.84
C ALA A 135 4.17 11.62 2.80
N PHE A 136 4.35 12.42 1.76
CA PHE A 136 5.14 12.10 0.58
C PHE A 136 6.17 13.19 0.32
N ASP A 137 7.41 12.75 0.16
CA ASP A 137 8.50 13.51 -0.43
C ASP A 137 8.52 13.12 -1.90
N MET A 138 8.31 14.10 -2.78
CA MET A 138 8.22 13.85 -4.22
C MET A 138 9.55 14.14 -4.93
N ASP A 139 10.58 14.59 -4.20
CA ASP A 139 11.93 14.74 -4.70
C ASP A 139 12.62 13.39 -4.86
N ALA A 140 13.57 13.27 -5.79
CA ALA A 140 14.24 12.01 -6.04
C ALA A 140 15.34 11.73 -4.98
N PRO A 141 15.33 10.57 -4.29
CA PRO A 141 14.38 9.47 -4.44
C PRO A 141 13.10 9.68 -3.62
N ALA A 142 11.95 9.59 -4.30
CA ALA A 142 10.65 9.89 -3.69
C ALA A 142 10.38 8.93 -2.52
N ALA A 143 9.78 9.43 -1.45
CA ALA A 143 9.60 8.68 -0.21
C ALA A 143 8.21 8.87 0.38
N ILE A 144 7.80 7.90 1.19
CA ILE A 144 6.54 7.95 1.95
C ILE A 144 6.81 7.66 3.42
N THR A 145 6.05 8.31 4.29
CA THR A 145 5.96 8.00 5.72
C THR A 145 4.50 8.01 6.19
N VAL A 146 4.24 7.34 7.30
CA VAL A 146 2.96 7.44 8.02
C VAL A 146 3.13 8.46 9.13
N VAL A 147 2.34 9.52 9.10
CA VAL A 147 2.40 10.56 10.15
C VAL A 147 2.08 9.93 11.50
N GLY A 148 2.94 10.19 12.49
CA GLY A 148 2.80 9.64 13.84
C GLY A 148 3.41 8.25 14.03
N ARG A 149 4.01 7.64 12.98
CA ARG A 149 4.79 6.40 13.11
C ARG A 149 6.24 6.63 12.65
N PRO A 150 7.23 6.00 13.31
CA PRO A 150 8.60 6.06 12.84
C PRO A 150 8.77 5.23 11.57
N GLY A 151 9.64 5.70 10.68
CA GLY A 151 10.04 5.00 9.47
C GLY A 151 9.62 5.72 8.20
N ARG A 152 10.35 5.46 7.12
CA ARG A 152 10.02 5.85 5.76
C ARG A 152 10.36 4.70 4.83
N VAL A 153 9.76 4.71 3.65
CA VAL A 153 10.15 3.82 2.55
C VAL A 153 10.22 4.62 1.27
N THR A 154 11.17 4.28 0.41
CA THR A 154 11.29 4.89 -0.92
C THR A 154 10.16 4.37 -1.81
N LEU A 155 9.45 5.30 -2.44
CA LEU A 155 8.52 5.02 -3.51
C LEU A 155 9.31 4.42 -4.69
N GLY A 156 9.01 3.18 -5.02
CA GLY A 156 9.62 2.50 -6.16
C GLY A 156 8.84 2.83 -7.43
N ARG A 157 8.26 1.81 -8.04
CA ARG A 157 7.55 1.91 -9.33
C ARG A 157 6.34 2.84 -9.30
N ILE A 158 5.74 3.03 -8.11
CA ILE A 158 4.55 3.87 -7.94
C ILE A 158 4.84 5.37 -7.98
N ALA A 159 6.10 5.80 -7.79
CA ALA A 159 6.45 7.21 -7.67
C ALA A 159 5.96 8.05 -8.88
N ALA A 160 6.28 7.60 -10.09
CA ALA A 160 5.89 8.30 -11.32
C ALA A 160 4.37 8.34 -11.50
N GLY A 161 3.70 7.20 -11.31
CA GLY A 161 2.24 7.12 -11.43
C GLY A 161 1.51 7.98 -10.40
N PHE A 162 2.03 8.04 -9.17
CA PHE A 162 1.48 8.88 -8.12
C PHE A 162 1.63 10.37 -8.44
N LYS A 163 2.81 10.79 -8.94
CA LYS A 163 3.04 12.17 -9.39
C LYS A 163 2.08 12.57 -10.51
N THR A 164 1.96 11.74 -11.54
CA THR A 164 1.02 11.97 -12.65
C THR A 164 -0.42 12.07 -12.16
N TRP A 165 -0.82 11.23 -11.20
CA TRP A 165 -2.16 11.26 -10.64
C TRP A 165 -2.43 12.54 -9.82
N ILE A 166 -1.46 13.01 -9.02
CA ILE A 166 -1.57 14.29 -8.30
C ILE A 166 -1.76 15.44 -9.29
N ASP A 167 -0.89 15.52 -10.30
CA ASP A 167 -0.90 16.61 -11.28
C ASP A 167 -2.24 16.65 -12.04
N ALA A 168 -2.73 15.49 -12.49
CA ALA A 168 -4.02 15.37 -13.16
C ALA A 168 -5.19 15.76 -12.24
N THR A 169 -5.20 15.29 -11.00
CA THR A 169 -6.27 15.54 -10.04
C THR A 169 -6.35 17.02 -9.67
N ARG A 170 -5.20 17.67 -9.44
CA ARG A 170 -5.12 19.10 -9.16
C ARG A 170 -5.53 19.95 -10.37
N THR A 171 -5.19 19.52 -11.58
CA THR A 171 -5.58 20.22 -12.82
C THR A 171 -7.10 20.20 -13.00
N LEU A 172 -7.74 19.04 -12.76
CA LEU A 172 -9.20 18.90 -12.84
C LEU A 172 -9.95 19.67 -11.75
N ALA A 173 -9.30 19.94 -10.62
CA ALA A 173 -9.88 20.68 -9.51
C ALA A 173 -9.76 22.21 -9.64
N ARG A 174 -8.97 22.72 -10.60
CA ARG A 174 -8.90 24.17 -10.87
C ARG A 174 -10.16 24.61 -11.64
N PRO A 175 -10.85 25.67 -11.19
CA PRO A 175 -12.03 26.22 -11.85
C PRO A 175 -11.72 26.82 -13.23
#